data_AF-A0A9D5Z542-F1
#
_entry.id   AF-A0A9D5Z542-F1
#
_cell.length_a   1.000
_cell.length_b   1.000
_cell.length_c   1.000
_cell.angle_alpha   90.00
_cell.angle_beta   90.00
_cell.angle_gamma   90.00
#
_symmetry.space_group_name_H-M   'P 1'
#
loop_
_entity.id
_entity.type
_entity.pdbx_description
1 polymer ?
#
loop_
_entity_poly.entity_id
_entity_poly.type
_entity_poly.pdbx_seq_one_letter_code
_entity_poly.pdbx_strand_id
1 'polypeptide(L)'
;MKLFTPTLLSLSVLLLTACGGGSGDKAQKAKPKPAFTMSAGSSALDVAESNTVTIPVTFSNASGAVTLSAVTTNIANVGSVTVTAGGSNIDVTFNELDMNISHNLVINGTDSSGSTASTSITVNVENTSALPKINRYESIQESIDSLINVEDERSVMNAMLELSRMTATYSDEEYQTARFNFAQARVVSKVQHNDALMALVATETPSSEIALDELIAQFDTAYSTFITPVNEQLIINQASLNALFPALNLNQLHVDQNGITSQFFGNPSMGEGTPFTFNPEYQFLHALILPASQSCNLEL
;
A
#
# COMPACT_ATOMS: atom_id res chain seq x y z
N MET A 1 -49.98 -36.92 -40.31
CA MET A 1 -48.61 -37.09 -40.82
C MET A 1 -47.82 -37.80 -39.71
N LYS A 2 -48.05 -39.10 -39.46
CA LYS A 2 -47.38 -40.29 -40.04
C LYS A 2 -45.84 -40.25 -39.98
N LEU A 3 -45.31 -41.06 -39.04
CA LEU A 3 -44.10 -41.90 -39.10
C LEU A 3 -42.74 -41.15 -39.08
N PHE A 4 -41.61 -41.67 -38.55
CA PHE A 4 -41.12 -43.03 -38.31
C PHE A 4 -39.99 -42.96 -37.26
N THR A 5 -39.95 -43.88 -36.30
CA THR A 5 -38.73 -44.27 -35.57
C THR A 5 -37.96 -45.27 -36.43
N PRO A 6 -36.62 -45.33 -36.32
CA PRO A 6 -35.99 -46.64 -36.32
C PRO A 6 -34.93 -46.83 -35.23
N THR A 7 -35.13 -47.93 -34.52
CA THR A 7 -34.18 -48.74 -33.76
C THR A 7 -33.14 -49.40 -34.68
N LEU A 8 -32.04 -49.90 -34.09
CA LEU A 8 -30.99 -50.83 -34.58
C LEU A 8 -29.60 -50.15 -34.68
N LEU A 9 -28.47 -50.77 -34.33
CA LEU A 9 -28.14 -52.19 -34.27
C LEU A 9 -26.91 -52.39 -33.35
N SER A 10 -26.97 -53.30 -32.39
CA SER A 10 -25.82 -53.81 -31.64
C SER A 10 -24.99 -54.72 -32.54
N LEU A 11 -23.68 -54.45 -32.69
CA LEU A 11 -22.76 -55.37 -33.36
C LEU A 11 -21.77 -55.94 -32.33
N SER A 12 -22.08 -57.14 -31.87
CA SER A 12 -21.19 -58.00 -31.10
C SER A 12 -20.19 -58.65 -32.05
N VAL A 13 -18.91 -58.33 -31.94
CA VAL A 13 -17.84 -59.09 -32.61
C VAL A 13 -17.30 -60.11 -31.62
N LEU A 14 -17.73 -61.36 -31.79
CA LEU A 14 -16.98 -62.53 -31.36
C LEU A 14 -15.77 -62.69 -32.30
N LEU A 15 -14.57 -62.74 -31.73
CA LEU A 15 -13.43 -63.37 -32.39
C LEU A 15 -12.92 -64.52 -31.53
N LEU A 16 -12.89 -65.68 -32.18
CA LEU A 16 -12.52 -66.98 -31.63
C LEU A 16 -11.03 -67.07 -31.28
N THR A 17 -10.81 -67.98 -30.34
CA THR A 17 -9.58 -68.58 -29.86
C THR A 17 -8.60 -69.03 -30.94
N ALA A 18 -7.32 -68.72 -30.75
CA ALA A 18 -6.21 -69.49 -31.32
C ALA A 18 -5.26 -69.94 -30.20
N CYS A 19 -5.14 -71.26 -30.10
CA CYS A 19 -4.20 -72.00 -29.27
C CYS A 19 -2.78 -71.81 -29.81
N GLY A 20 -1.86 -71.35 -28.97
CA GLY A 20 -0.43 -71.29 -29.25
C GLY A 20 0.33 -71.50 -27.94
N GLY A 21 0.76 -72.74 -27.72
CA GLY A 21 1.62 -73.10 -26.59
C GLY A 21 3.04 -72.55 -26.78
N GLY A 22 3.61 -71.99 -25.71
CA GLY A 22 4.99 -71.52 -25.69
C GLY A 22 5.40 -71.12 -24.28
N SER A 23 6.26 -71.93 -23.67
CA SER A 23 7.16 -71.68 -22.55
C SER A 23 6.82 -70.55 -21.57
N GLY A 24 6.25 -70.94 -20.44
CA GLY A 24 6.90 -70.85 -19.13
C GLY A 24 7.96 -69.77 -18.89
N ASP A 25 7.58 -68.50 -18.99
CA ASP A 25 8.11 -67.48 -18.09
C ASP A 25 6.91 -66.88 -17.36
N LYS A 26 6.78 -67.21 -16.09
CA LYS A 26 5.91 -66.44 -15.19
C LYS A 26 6.57 -65.07 -15.04
N ALA A 27 6.35 -64.19 -16.03
CA ALA A 27 6.45 -62.77 -15.81
C ALA A 27 5.50 -62.48 -14.65
N GLN A 28 6.05 -62.42 -13.44
CA GLN A 28 5.35 -61.85 -12.30
C GLN A 28 4.81 -60.53 -12.82
N LYS A 29 3.47 -60.40 -12.94
CA LYS A 29 2.85 -59.11 -13.20
C LYS A 29 3.39 -58.19 -12.11
N ALA A 30 4.33 -57.33 -12.48
CA ALA A 30 4.94 -56.41 -11.54
C ALA A 30 3.81 -55.69 -10.83
N LYS A 31 3.82 -55.71 -9.49
CA LYS A 31 2.81 -55.00 -8.70
C LYS A 31 2.74 -53.57 -9.25
N PRO A 32 1.55 -53.04 -9.61
CA PRO A 32 1.45 -51.70 -10.15
C PRO A 32 2.15 -50.73 -9.21
N LYS A 33 3.04 -49.90 -9.77
CA LYS A 33 3.72 -48.87 -8.99
C LYS A 33 2.64 -47.99 -8.34
N PRO A 34 2.74 -47.69 -7.03
CA PRO A 34 1.81 -46.77 -6.39
C PRO A 34 1.82 -45.40 -7.08
N ALA A 35 0.67 -44.73 -7.13
CA ALA A 35 0.55 -43.42 -7.76
C ALA A 35 1.40 -42.37 -7.03
N PHE A 36 2.00 -41.46 -7.79
CA PHE A 36 2.64 -40.25 -7.25
C PHE A 36 1.57 -39.40 -6.55
N THR A 37 1.87 -38.97 -5.33
CA THR A 37 0.95 -38.17 -4.51
C THR A 37 1.72 -37.05 -3.81
N MET A 38 0.98 -35.98 -3.50
CA MET A 38 1.48 -34.77 -2.87
C MET A 38 0.58 -34.35 -1.74
N SER A 39 1.16 -33.76 -0.70
CA SER A 39 0.44 -33.04 0.34
C SER A 39 1.22 -31.81 0.76
N ALA A 40 0.52 -30.70 0.98
CA ALA A 40 1.09 -29.54 1.64
C ALA A 40 1.13 -29.78 3.16
N GLY A 41 2.06 -29.12 3.87
CA GLY A 41 2.19 -29.24 5.32
C GLY A 41 0.98 -28.70 6.11
N SER A 42 0.15 -27.88 5.46
CA SER A 42 -1.08 -27.32 6.03
C SER A 42 -2.19 -27.29 4.98
N SER A 43 -3.45 -27.37 5.41
CA SER A 43 -4.62 -27.17 4.54
C SER A 43 -5.05 -25.70 4.44
N ALA A 44 -4.67 -24.89 5.42
CA ALA A 44 -4.93 -23.45 5.45
C ALA A 44 -3.74 -22.70 6.09
N LEU A 45 -3.53 -21.44 5.67
CA LEU A 45 -2.53 -20.54 6.23
C LEU A 45 -3.09 -19.12 6.32
N ASP A 46 -2.71 -18.40 7.37
CA ASP A 46 -2.96 -16.97 7.52
C ASP A 46 -1.63 -16.23 7.30
N VAL A 47 -1.65 -15.21 6.45
CA VAL A 47 -0.45 -14.46 6.01
C VAL A 47 -0.78 -12.97 6.04
N ALA A 48 0.12 -12.15 6.55
CA ALA A 48 -0.01 -10.70 6.38
C ALA A 48 0.50 -10.28 5.00
N GLU A 49 -0.13 -9.28 4.41
CA GLU A 49 0.34 -8.62 3.19
C GLU A 49 1.85 -8.35 3.20
N SER A 50 2.48 -8.51 2.03
CA SER A 50 3.91 -8.35 1.78
C SER A 50 4.85 -9.26 2.58
N ASN A 51 4.31 -10.18 3.39
CA ASN A 51 5.10 -11.23 4.01
C ASN A 51 5.17 -12.47 3.11
N THR A 52 6.37 -13.03 2.99
CA THR A 52 6.58 -14.31 2.32
C THR A 52 6.28 -15.45 3.29
N VAL A 53 5.42 -16.39 2.88
CA VAL A 53 5.20 -17.64 3.60
C VAL A 53 5.79 -18.82 2.83
N THR A 54 6.46 -19.71 3.55
CA THR A 54 7.00 -20.96 3.00
C THR A 54 6.04 -22.11 3.29
N ILE A 55 5.54 -22.74 2.23
CA ILE A 55 4.67 -23.90 2.29
C ILE A 55 5.51 -25.15 2.04
N PRO A 56 5.77 -26.00 3.06
CA PRO A 56 6.43 -27.28 2.84
C PRO A 56 5.50 -28.24 2.08
N VAL A 57 6.07 -29.00 1.15
CA VAL A 57 5.36 -29.98 0.32
C VAL A 57 6.04 -31.33 0.45
N THR A 58 5.26 -32.35 0.78
CA THR A 58 5.74 -33.73 0.90
C THR A 58 5.29 -34.57 -0.28
N PHE A 59 6.19 -35.42 -0.75
CA PHE A 59 5.99 -36.30 -1.91
C PHE A 59 5.94 -37.75 -1.47
N SER A 60 5.06 -38.54 -2.09
CA SER A 60 5.04 -39.99 -1.92
C SER A 60 5.00 -40.69 -3.28
N ASN A 61 5.82 -41.74 -3.41
CA ASN A 61 5.97 -42.57 -4.62
C ASN A 61 6.52 -41.84 -5.86
N ALA A 62 7.20 -40.70 -5.68
CA ALA A 62 7.83 -39.96 -6.76
C ALA A 62 8.97 -40.77 -7.43
N SER A 63 9.13 -40.57 -8.74
CA SER A 63 10.25 -41.10 -9.52
C SER A 63 11.31 -40.02 -9.70
N GLY A 64 12.38 -40.06 -8.91
CA GLY A 64 13.48 -39.08 -9.02
C GLY A 64 13.12 -37.71 -8.45
N ALA A 65 13.74 -36.66 -9.01
CA ALA A 65 13.49 -35.27 -8.59
C ALA A 65 12.08 -34.83 -9.01
N VAL A 66 11.49 -33.95 -8.21
CA VAL A 66 10.17 -33.34 -8.46
C VAL A 66 10.37 -31.87 -8.75
N THR A 67 9.76 -31.39 -9.84
CA THR A 67 9.64 -29.96 -10.14
C THR A 67 8.29 -29.47 -9.67
N LEU A 68 8.29 -28.38 -8.91
CA LEU A 68 7.07 -27.74 -8.41
C LEU A 68 6.68 -26.53 -9.25
N SER A 69 5.39 -26.25 -9.29
CA SER A 69 4.80 -24.98 -9.71
C SER A 69 3.57 -24.70 -8.86
N ALA A 70 3.18 -23.45 -8.69
CA ALA A 70 1.91 -23.12 -8.08
C ALA A 70 1.15 -22.12 -8.93
N VAL A 71 -0.17 -22.24 -8.91
CA VAL A 71 -1.08 -21.36 -9.63
C VAL A 71 -2.12 -20.88 -8.63
N THR A 72 -2.28 -19.56 -8.56
CA THR A 72 -3.39 -18.93 -7.87
C THR A 72 -4.56 -18.79 -8.83
N THR A 73 -5.73 -19.25 -8.44
CA THR A 73 -6.96 -18.95 -9.17
C THR A 73 -7.65 -17.74 -8.53
N ASN A 74 -8.28 -16.91 -9.38
CA ASN A 74 -9.12 -15.79 -8.96
C ASN A 74 -8.39 -14.69 -8.16
N ILE A 75 -7.39 -14.02 -8.74
CA ILE A 75 -6.58 -12.94 -8.11
C ILE A 75 -7.29 -11.57 -8.05
N ALA A 76 -8.62 -11.55 -7.87
CA ALA A 76 -9.30 -10.28 -7.65
C ALA A 76 -8.80 -9.64 -6.34
N ASN A 77 -8.71 -8.31 -6.31
CA ASN A 77 -8.33 -7.53 -5.12
C ASN A 77 -6.87 -7.72 -4.67
N VAL A 78 -5.99 -8.17 -5.57
CA VAL A 78 -4.54 -8.31 -5.34
C VAL A 78 -3.79 -7.72 -6.52
N GLY A 79 -2.93 -6.72 -6.28
CA GLY A 79 -2.10 -6.13 -7.33
C GLY A 79 -1.07 -7.11 -7.86
N SER A 80 -0.38 -7.85 -6.98
CA SER A 80 0.56 -8.90 -7.41
C SER A 80 0.70 -10.06 -6.44
N VAL A 81 0.98 -11.25 -7.00
CA VAL A 81 1.36 -12.44 -6.25
C VAL A 81 2.70 -12.95 -6.78
N THR A 82 3.67 -13.09 -5.89
CA THR A 82 4.95 -13.71 -6.20
C THR A 82 4.95 -15.15 -5.70
N VAL A 83 5.27 -16.10 -6.59
CA VAL A 83 5.40 -17.52 -6.24
C VAL A 83 6.79 -17.99 -6.65
N THR A 84 7.55 -18.54 -5.70
CA THR A 84 8.85 -19.16 -5.95
C THR A 84 8.80 -20.63 -5.57
N ALA A 85 9.07 -21.50 -6.53
CA ALA A 85 9.11 -22.93 -6.32
C ALA A 85 10.54 -23.38 -5.96
N GLY A 86 10.69 -24.07 -4.83
CA GLY A 86 11.91 -24.79 -4.47
C GLY A 86 11.73 -26.31 -4.59
N GLY A 87 12.73 -27.07 -4.15
CA GLY A 87 12.73 -28.53 -4.33
C GLY A 87 11.66 -29.28 -3.53
N SER A 88 11.20 -28.73 -2.40
CA SER A 88 10.16 -29.33 -1.55
C SER A 88 9.29 -28.28 -0.84
N ASN A 89 9.27 -27.07 -1.38
CA ASN A 89 8.60 -25.92 -0.81
C ASN A 89 8.11 -24.97 -1.90
N ILE A 90 7.06 -24.23 -1.57
CA ILE A 90 6.58 -23.08 -2.33
C ILE A 90 6.65 -21.87 -1.41
N ASP A 91 7.37 -20.84 -1.83
CA ASP A 91 7.29 -19.53 -1.21
C ASP A 91 6.24 -18.70 -1.94
N VAL A 92 5.34 -18.06 -1.20
CA VAL A 92 4.31 -17.18 -1.76
C VAL A 92 4.23 -15.86 -1.00
N THR A 93 4.07 -14.78 -1.74
CA THR A 93 3.90 -13.41 -1.21
C THR A 93 2.76 -12.74 -1.97
N PHE A 94 1.87 -12.08 -1.24
CA PHE A 94 0.76 -11.29 -1.79
C PHE A 94 1.03 -9.82 -1.49
N ASN A 95 0.88 -8.95 -2.49
CA ASN A 95 1.12 -7.51 -2.34
C ASN A 95 -0.06 -6.72 -2.90
N GLU A 96 -0.24 -5.51 -2.37
CA GLU A 96 -1.20 -4.52 -2.85
C GLU A 96 -2.62 -5.09 -2.80
N LEU A 97 -3.05 -5.47 -1.60
CA LEU A 97 -4.40 -5.97 -1.36
C LEU A 97 -5.38 -4.81 -1.30
N ASP A 98 -6.54 -4.95 -1.95
CA ASP A 98 -7.63 -3.98 -1.78
C ASP A 98 -8.46 -4.23 -0.51
N MET A 99 -8.43 -5.47 -0.01
CA MET A 99 -9.17 -5.92 1.17
C MET A 99 -8.61 -7.26 1.67
N ASN A 100 -9.05 -7.73 2.84
CA ASN A 100 -8.76 -9.10 3.27
C ASN A 100 -9.31 -10.11 2.24
N ILE A 101 -8.51 -11.11 1.91
CA ILE A 101 -8.83 -12.12 0.90
C ILE A 101 -8.64 -13.53 1.44
N SER A 102 -9.31 -14.49 0.80
CA SER A 102 -9.08 -15.91 0.97
C SER A 102 -8.95 -16.55 -0.41
N HIS A 103 -7.74 -17.02 -0.75
CA HIS A 103 -7.46 -17.66 -2.03
C HIS A 103 -7.15 -19.14 -1.89
N ASN A 104 -7.43 -19.88 -2.96
CA ASN A 104 -6.97 -21.26 -3.07
C ASN A 104 -5.70 -21.32 -3.94
N LEU A 105 -4.59 -21.73 -3.34
CA LEU A 105 -3.33 -21.93 -4.04
C LEU A 105 -3.23 -23.40 -4.45
N VAL A 106 -3.20 -23.66 -5.76
CA VAL A 106 -3.03 -25.00 -6.32
C VAL A 106 -1.56 -25.24 -6.61
N ILE A 107 -0.97 -26.20 -5.89
CA ILE A 107 0.42 -26.60 -6.05
C ILE A 107 0.45 -27.86 -6.91
N ASN A 108 1.20 -27.81 -8.00
CA ASN A 108 1.39 -28.92 -8.94
C ASN A 108 2.83 -29.40 -8.87
N GLY A 109 3.03 -30.72 -8.87
CA GLY A 109 4.34 -31.34 -8.99
C GLY A 109 4.39 -32.30 -10.15
N THR A 110 5.56 -32.38 -10.78
CA THR A 110 5.86 -33.34 -11.84
C THR A 110 7.16 -34.06 -11.48
N ASP A 111 7.11 -35.39 -11.39
CA ASP A 111 8.31 -36.20 -11.14
C ASP A 111 9.14 -36.41 -12.41
N SER A 112 10.35 -36.97 -12.29
CA SER A 112 11.25 -37.20 -13.42
C SER A 112 10.74 -38.24 -14.43
N SER A 113 9.67 -38.99 -14.10
CA SER A 113 9.01 -39.90 -15.04
C SER A 113 7.86 -39.24 -15.82
N GLY A 114 7.54 -37.98 -15.51
CA GLY A 114 6.42 -37.24 -16.10
C GLY A 114 5.08 -37.48 -15.39
N SER A 115 5.06 -38.16 -14.23
CA SER A 115 3.84 -38.32 -13.44
C SER A 115 3.53 -37.02 -12.70
N THR A 116 2.26 -36.60 -12.70
CA THR A 116 1.81 -35.37 -12.06
C THR A 116 0.94 -35.65 -10.84
N ALA A 117 1.00 -34.76 -9.86
CA ALA A 117 0.09 -34.71 -8.72
C ALA A 117 -0.17 -33.25 -8.35
N SER A 118 -1.29 -32.99 -7.68
CA SER A 118 -1.63 -31.67 -7.18
C SER A 118 -2.16 -31.72 -5.77
N THR A 119 -1.96 -30.61 -5.05
CA THR A 119 -2.55 -30.35 -3.74
C THR A 119 -2.98 -28.89 -3.70
N SER A 120 -3.94 -28.55 -2.85
CA SER A 120 -4.48 -27.21 -2.77
C SER A 120 -4.55 -26.76 -1.33
N ILE A 121 -4.21 -25.49 -1.08
CA ILE A 121 -4.28 -24.90 0.25
C ILE A 121 -5.11 -23.61 0.20
N THR A 122 -5.85 -23.34 1.25
CA THR A 122 -6.46 -22.02 1.44
C THR A 122 -5.44 -21.08 2.06
N VAL A 123 -5.24 -19.91 1.47
CA VAL A 123 -4.41 -18.84 2.04
C VAL A 123 -5.32 -17.65 2.33
N ASN A 124 -5.51 -17.35 3.60
CA ASN A 124 -6.14 -16.12 4.04
C ASN A 124 -5.05 -15.07 4.14
N VAL A 125 -5.24 -13.93 3.49
CA VAL A 125 -4.28 -12.84 3.52
C VAL A 125 -4.93 -11.63 4.16
N GLU A 126 -4.32 -11.17 5.25
CA GLU A 126 -4.68 -9.95 5.95
C GLU A 126 -4.07 -8.76 5.21
N ASN A 127 -4.93 -7.83 4.84
CA ASN A 127 -4.56 -6.52 4.38
C ASN A 127 -4.07 -5.69 5.57
N THR A 128 -2.82 -5.24 5.49
CA THR A 128 -2.20 -4.46 6.58
C THR A 128 -1.98 -2.99 6.22
N SER A 129 -2.29 -2.61 4.98
CA SER A 129 -2.04 -1.27 4.44
C SER A 129 -3.28 -0.37 4.46
N ALA A 130 -4.50 -0.93 4.51
CA ALA A 130 -5.76 -0.17 4.52
C ALA A 130 -5.88 0.76 5.74
N LEU A 131 -5.65 0.23 6.94
CA LEU A 131 -5.88 0.98 8.19
C LEU A 131 -4.98 2.23 8.28
N PRO A 132 -3.66 2.17 8.01
CA PRO A 132 -2.83 3.38 7.91
C PRO A 132 -3.35 4.42 6.92
N LYS A 133 -3.86 4.00 5.75
CA LYS A 133 -4.41 4.91 4.73
C LYS A 133 -5.72 5.56 5.17
N ILE A 134 -6.61 4.79 5.81
CA ILE A 134 -7.86 5.30 6.39
C ILE A 134 -7.53 6.34 7.46
N ASN A 135 -6.65 6.02 8.41
CA ASN A 135 -6.24 6.95 9.46
C ASN A 135 -5.63 8.24 8.88
N ARG A 136 -4.85 8.13 7.80
CA ARG A 136 -4.31 9.30 7.09
C ARG A 136 -5.43 10.18 6.53
N TYR A 137 -6.41 9.60 5.85
CA TYR A 137 -7.54 10.35 5.28
C TYR A 137 -8.40 11.00 6.36
N GLU A 138 -8.71 10.27 7.45
CA GLU A 138 -9.44 10.82 8.59
C GLU A 138 -8.69 11.99 9.25
N SER A 139 -7.36 11.87 9.42
CA SER A 139 -6.52 12.96 9.95
C SER A 139 -6.57 14.22 9.08
N ILE A 140 -6.62 14.04 7.75
CA ILE A 140 -6.81 15.14 6.79
C ILE A 140 -8.19 15.79 6.99
N GLN A 141 -9.25 15.00 7.13
CA GLN A 141 -10.61 15.50 7.36
C GLN A 141 -10.70 16.29 8.67
N GLU A 142 -10.10 15.78 9.75
CA GLU A 142 -10.08 16.47 11.05
C GLU A 142 -9.27 17.77 11.00
N SER A 143 -8.20 17.80 10.21
CA SER A 143 -7.31 18.96 10.11
C SER A 143 -7.74 20.00 9.08
N ILE A 144 -8.81 19.75 8.30
CA ILE A 144 -9.13 20.58 7.13
C ILE A 144 -9.33 22.06 7.48
N ASP A 145 -9.98 22.37 8.61
CA ASP A 145 -10.20 23.75 9.04
C ASP A 145 -8.88 24.48 9.30
N SER A 146 -7.87 23.81 9.87
CA SER A 146 -6.54 24.38 10.06
C SER A 146 -5.84 24.56 8.71
N LEU A 147 -5.90 23.55 7.84
CA LEU A 147 -5.26 23.57 6.52
C LEU A 147 -5.80 24.69 5.63
N ILE A 148 -7.12 24.90 5.56
CA ILE A 148 -7.70 25.99 4.78
C ILE A 148 -7.39 27.35 5.40
N ASN A 149 -7.24 27.43 6.72
CA ASN A 149 -6.87 28.67 7.40
C ASN A 149 -5.37 28.97 7.37
N VAL A 150 -4.57 28.00 6.93
CA VAL A 150 -3.10 28.01 6.84
C VAL A 150 -2.48 28.44 8.16
N GLU A 151 -2.92 27.81 9.25
CA GLU A 151 -2.57 28.23 10.62
C GLU A 151 -1.08 28.13 10.90
N ASP A 152 -0.45 27.03 10.47
CA ASP A 152 0.98 26.81 10.59
C ASP A 152 1.76 27.87 9.80
N GLU A 153 1.39 28.08 8.53
CA GLU A 153 2.05 29.05 7.65
C GLU A 153 1.92 30.48 8.19
N ARG A 154 0.78 30.82 8.79
CA ARG A 154 0.59 32.13 9.45
C ARG A 154 1.50 32.29 10.65
N SER A 155 1.64 31.25 11.46
CA SER A 155 2.47 31.28 12.66
C SER A 155 3.94 31.45 12.27
N VAL A 156 4.39 30.72 11.25
CA VAL A 156 5.73 30.84 10.67
C VAL A 156 5.96 32.23 10.06
N MET A 157 5.03 32.72 9.23
CA MET A 157 5.16 34.04 8.61
C MET A 157 5.20 35.16 9.65
N ASN A 158 4.35 35.11 10.68
CA ASN A 158 4.36 36.10 11.74
C ASN A 158 5.71 36.10 12.49
N ALA A 159 6.27 34.93 12.77
CA ALA A 159 7.58 34.83 13.39
C ALA A 159 8.69 35.42 12.50
N MET A 160 8.68 35.14 11.19
CA MET A 160 9.61 35.74 10.23
C MET A 160 9.51 37.27 10.21
N LEU A 161 8.30 37.81 10.14
CA LEU A 161 8.05 39.26 10.09
C LEU A 161 8.46 39.96 11.39
N GLU A 162 8.15 39.37 12.55
CA GLU A 162 8.58 39.95 13.81
C GLU A 162 10.10 39.90 13.97
N LEU A 163 10.73 38.80 13.55
CA LEU A 163 12.18 38.69 13.54
C LEU A 163 12.82 39.75 12.63
N SER A 164 12.30 39.93 11.41
CA SER A 164 12.83 40.91 10.45
C SER A 164 12.77 42.34 10.98
N ARG A 165 11.73 42.67 11.74
CA ARG A 165 11.58 43.95 12.42
C ARG A 165 12.56 44.09 13.59
N MET A 166 12.74 43.05 14.39
CA MET A 166 13.68 43.06 15.53
C MET A 166 15.14 43.17 15.08
N THR A 167 15.50 42.57 13.95
CA THR A 167 16.86 42.61 13.39
C THR A 167 17.09 43.79 12.44
N ALA A 168 16.09 44.65 12.25
CA ALA A 168 16.10 45.75 11.29
C ALA A 168 16.48 45.30 9.87
N THR A 169 16.13 44.06 9.51
CA THR A 169 16.33 43.52 8.16
C THR A 169 15.30 44.12 7.19
N TYR A 170 14.08 44.36 7.66
CA TYR A 170 13.05 45.08 6.93
C TYR A 170 12.90 46.50 7.47
N SER A 171 12.71 47.45 6.55
CA SER A 171 12.07 48.72 6.86
C SER A 171 10.59 48.51 7.23
N ASP A 172 9.98 49.52 7.87
CA ASP A 172 8.55 49.48 8.19
C ASP A 172 7.68 49.28 6.93
N GLU A 173 8.07 49.86 5.80
CA GLU A 173 7.37 49.72 4.52
C GLU A 173 7.48 48.28 3.97
N GLU A 174 8.67 47.67 4.02
CA GLU A 174 8.88 46.29 3.60
C GLU A 174 8.11 45.31 4.49
N TYR A 175 8.10 45.53 5.81
CA TYR A 175 7.31 44.74 6.76
C TYR A 175 5.81 44.78 6.42
N GLN A 176 5.25 45.97 6.19
CA GLN A 176 3.83 46.10 5.84
C GLN A 176 3.52 45.47 4.48
N THR A 177 4.42 45.64 3.51
CA THR A 177 4.29 45.06 2.17
C THR A 177 4.31 43.54 2.23
N ALA A 178 5.26 42.95 2.94
CA ALA A 178 5.35 41.50 3.11
C ALA A 178 4.12 40.93 3.81
N ARG A 179 3.62 41.60 4.86
CA ARG A 179 2.38 41.23 5.55
C ARG A 179 1.16 41.30 4.63
N PHE A 180 1.05 42.35 3.82
CA PHE A 180 -0.03 42.50 2.85
C PHE A 180 0.02 41.42 1.77
N ASN A 181 1.19 41.17 1.18
CA ASN A 181 1.36 40.16 0.13
C ASN A 181 1.01 38.76 0.64
N PHE A 182 1.42 38.41 1.86
CA PHE A 182 1.03 37.14 2.48
C PHE A 182 -0.48 37.05 2.71
N ALA A 183 -1.12 38.11 3.22
CA ALA A 183 -2.56 38.14 3.39
C ALA A 183 -3.30 38.01 2.04
N GLN A 184 -2.80 38.66 0.99
CA GLN A 184 -3.35 38.56 -0.36
C GLN A 184 -3.21 37.13 -0.91
N ALA A 185 -2.03 36.50 -0.77
CA ALA A 185 -1.81 35.12 -1.21
C ALA A 185 -2.81 34.14 -0.57
N ARG A 186 -3.07 34.29 0.74
CA ARG A 186 -4.08 33.49 1.45
C ARG A 186 -5.48 33.68 0.91
N VAL A 187 -5.86 34.92 0.60
CA VAL A 187 -7.18 35.21 0.00
C VAL A 187 -7.27 34.58 -1.39
N VAL A 188 -6.22 34.68 -2.21
CA VAL A 188 -6.16 34.05 -3.53
C VAL A 188 -6.35 32.53 -3.43
N SER A 189 -5.58 31.88 -2.57
CA SER A 189 -5.70 30.43 -2.29
C SER A 189 -7.12 30.04 -1.89
N LYS A 190 -7.71 30.75 -0.94
CA LYS A 190 -9.08 30.48 -0.47
C LYS A 190 -10.13 30.68 -1.56
N VAL A 191 -10.09 31.80 -2.28
CA VAL A 191 -11.10 32.13 -3.29
C VAL A 191 -11.03 31.16 -4.48
N GLN A 192 -9.83 30.72 -4.87
CA GLN A 192 -9.65 29.94 -6.09
C GLN A 192 -9.71 28.42 -5.87
N HIS A 193 -9.32 27.93 -4.69
CA HIS A 193 -9.04 26.50 -4.52
C HIS A 193 -9.74 25.85 -3.32
N ASN A 194 -10.37 26.62 -2.43
CA ASN A 194 -11.04 26.07 -1.23
C ASN A 194 -12.14 25.05 -1.57
N ASP A 195 -12.97 25.35 -2.57
CA ASP A 195 -14.11 24.49 -2.92
C ASP A 195 -13.66 23.10 -3.39
N ALA A 196 -12.53 23.02 -4.10
CA ALA A 196 -11.96 21.75 -4.54
C ALA A 196 -11.49 20.89 -3.35
N LEU A 197 -10.83 21.50 -2.37
CA LEU A 197 -10.43 20.81 -1.15
C LEU A 197 -11.64 20.34 -0.33
N MET A 198 -12.61 21.23 -0.13
CA MET A 198 -13.82 20.92 0.65
C MET A 198 -14.64 19.80 0.00
N ALA A 199 -14.71 19.74 -1.33
CA ALA A 199 -15.37 18.65 -2.03
C ALA A 199 -14.68 17.29 -1.80
N LEU A 200 -13.34 17.26 -1.79
CA LEU A 200 -12.57 16.03 -1.59
C LEU A 200 -12.65 15.50 -0.16
N VAL A 201 -12.63 16.37 0.86
CA VAL A 201 -12.80 15.92 2.25
C VAL A 201 -14.23 15.55 2.61
N ALA A 202 -15.23 16.06 1.86
CA ALA A 202 -16.63 15.70 2.03
C ALA A 202 -17.00 14.37 1.36
N THR A 203 -16.07 13.76 0.61
CA THR A 203 -16.29 12.46 -0.03
C THR A 203 -16.27 11.37 1.04
N GLU A 204 -17.22 10.42 0.97
CA GLU A 204 -17.22 9.27 1.88
C GLU A 204 -15.98 8.40 1.64
N THR A 205 -15.41 7.84 2.71
CA THR A 205 -14.25 6.94 2.63
C THR A 205 -14.55 5.77 1.68
N PRO A 206 -13.78 5.59 0.59
CA PRO A 206 -14.02 4.52 -0.38
C PRO A 206 -13.92 3.12 0.23
N SER A 207 -14.58 2.14 -0.39
CA SER A 207 -14.60 0.74 0.07
C SER A 207 -13.42 -0.10 -0.46
N SER A 208 -12.52 0.47 -1.25
CA SER A 208 -11.30 -0.19 -1.74
C SER A 208 -10.09 0.71 -1.57
N GLU A 209 -8.92 0.09 -1.39
CA GLU A 209 -7.68 0.85 -1.23
C GLU A 209 -7.29 1.65 -2.45
N ILE A 210 -7.43 1.08 -3.66
CA ILE A 210 -7.12 1.83 -4.89
C ILE A 210 -7.93 3.15 -4.95
N ALA A 211 -9.21 3.11 -4.63
CA ALA A 211 -10.05 4.30 -4.65
C ALA A 211 -9.68 5.28 -3.52
N LEU A 212 -9.27 4.77 -2.36
CA LEU A 212 -8.78 5.59 -1.25
C LEU A 212 -7.45 6.27 -1.60
N ASP A 213 -6.51 5.55 -2.21
CA ASP A 213 -5.25 6.09 -2.70
C ASP A 213 -5.47 7.19 -3.76
N GLU A 214 -6.39 6.94 -4.70
CA GLU A 214 -6.79 7.95 -5.70
C GLU A 214 -7.38 9.20 -5.04
N LEU A 215 -8.20 9.05 -4.00
CA LEU A 215 -8.80 10.16 -3.27
C LEU A 215 -7.75 10.98 -2.50
N ILE A 216 -6.84 10.29 -1.78
CA ILE A 216 -5.72 10.92 -1.07
C ILE A 216 -4.81 11.65 -2.06
N ALA A 217 -4.47 11.04 -3.19
CA ALA A 217 -3.62 11.66 -4.21
C ALA A 217 -4.27 12.90 -4.86
N GLN A 218 -5.59 12.86 -5.09
CA GLN A 218 -6.36 14.03 -5.54
C GLN A 218 -6.33 15.14 -4.49
N PHE A 219 -6.48 14.80 -3.21
CA PHE A 219 -6.36 15.76 -2.12
C PHE A 219 -4.97 16.38 -2.05
N ASP A 220 -3.89 15.57 -2.07
CA ASP A 220 -2.51 16.06 -2.05
C ASP A 220 -2.25 17.04 -3.20
N THR A 221 -2.75 16.72 -4.40
CA THR A 221 -2.64 17.59 -5.59
C THR A 221 -3.41 18.89 -5.43
N ALA A 222 -4.65 18.82 -4.95
CA ALA A 222 -5.50 19.99 -4.71
C ALA A 222 -4.90 20.89 -3.62
N TYR A 223 -4.35 20.29 -2.56
CA TYR A 223 -3.72 20.99 -1.46
C TYR A 223 -2.42 21.67 -1.89
N SER A 224 -1.57 20.98 -2.65
CA SER A 224 -0.37 21.58 -3.24
C SER A 224 -0.73 22.79 -4.10
N THR A 225 -1.81 22.72 -4.88
CA THR A 225 -2.29 23.86 -5.67
C THR A 225 -2.79 24.99 -4.78
N PHE A 226 -3.63 24.66 -3.79
CA PHE A 226 -4.17 25.62 -2.83
C PHE A 226 -3.07 26.40 -2.11
N ILE A 227 -2.03 25.73 -1.63
CA ILE A 227 -1.03 26.34 -0.76
C ILE A 227 0.10 27.05 -1.50
N THR A 228 0.27 26.79 -2.81
CA THR A 228 1.38 27.35 -3.60
C THR A 228 1.56 28.86 -3.43
N PRO A 229 0.52 29.73 -3.56
CA PRO A 229 0.69 31.18 -3.40
C PRO A 229 1.19 31.57 -2.00
N VAL A 230 0.77 30.83 -0.97
CA VAL A 230 1.18 31.06 0.43
C VAL A 230 2.64 30.65 0.62
N ASN A 231 3.02 29.48 0.09
CA ASN A 231 4.39 28.97 0.16
C ASN A 231 5.38 29.86 -0.59
N GLU A 232 4.99 30.43 -1.73
CA GLU A 232 5.81 31.42 -2.45
C GLU A 232 6.15 32.63 -1.57
N GLN A 233 5.16 33.15 -0.82
CA GLN A 233 5.41 34.29 0.08
C GLN A 233 6.29 33.89 1.28
N LEU A 234 6.11 32.69 1.83
CA LEU A 234 7.02 32.18 2.87
C LEU A 234 8.46 32.09 2.37
N ILE A 235 8.67 31.55 1.17
CA ILE A 235 10.01 31.41 0.57
C ILE A 235 10.64 32.77 0.27
N ILE A 236 9.87 33.74 -0.26
CA ILE A 236 10.36 35.11 -0.50
C ILE A 236 10.84 35.76 0.80
N ASN A 237 10.06 35.62 1.88
CA ASN A 237 10.41 36.21 3.18
C ASN A 237 11.58 35.47 3.84
N GLN A 238 11.59 34.14 3.77
CA GLN A 238 12.70 33.31 4.24
C GLN A 238 14.00 33.69 3.53
N ALA A 239 14.00 33.89 2.21
CA ALA A 239 15.19 34.26 1.46
C ALA A 239 15.80 35.58 1.93
N SER A 240 14.95 36.54 2.32
CA SER A 240 15.39 37.83 2.88
C SER A 240 15.95 37.69 4.31
N LEU A 241 15.67 36.57 4.98
CA LEU A 241 16.08 36.24 6.34
C LEU A 241 17.02 35.02 6.40
N ASN A 242 17.64 34.63 5.29
CA ASN A 242 18.36 33.35 5.17
C ASN A 242 19.49 33.14 6.20
N ALA A 243 20.06 34.20 6.75
CA ALA A 243 21.07 34.15 7.82
C ALA A 243 20.47 33.85 9.21
N LEU A 244 19.16 34.01 9.36
CA LEU A 244 18.41 33.91 10.61
C LEU A 244 17.35 32.80 10.59
N PHE A 245 16.96 32.36 9.39
CA PHE A 245 15.88 31.41 9.18
C PHE A 245 16.31 30.34 8.17
N PRO A 246 16.30 29.05 8.53
CA PRO A 246 16.73 27.98 7.64
C PRO A 246 15.82 27.89 6.41
N ALA A 247 16.34 27.30 5.34
CA ALA A 247 15.59 27.10 4.10
C ALA A 247 14.35 26.22 4.35
N LEU A 248 13.23 26.59 3.76
CA LEU A 248 11.99 25.81 3.88
C LEU A 248 11.80 24.96 2.63
N ASN A 249 11.62 23.66 2.81
CA ASN A 249 11.22 22.73 1.75
C ASN A 249 9.75 22.34 1.96
N LEU A 250 8.88 23.04 1.23
CA LEU A 250 7.42 23.00 1.38
C LEU A 250 6.76 22.32 0.18
N ASN A 251 5.42 22.24 0.19
CA ASN A 251 4.52 21.68 -0.86
C ASN A 251 4.11 20.22 -0.68
N GLN A 252 4.44 19.58 0.42
CA GLN A 252 3.93 18.26 0.76
C GLN A 252 3.28 18.30 2.13
N LEU A 253 2.17 17.59 2.26
CA LEU A 253 1.48 17.41 3.51
C LEU A 253 1.93 16.10 4.14
N HIS A 254 2.21 16.16 5.44
CA HIS A 254 2.63 15.03 6.22
C HIS A 254 1.62 14.82 7.34
N VAL A 255 1.31 13.54 7.60
CA VAL A 255 0.46 13.13 8.71
C VAL A 255 1.33 12.35 9.68
N ASP A 256 1.41 12.80 10.91
CA ASP A 256 2.15 12.10 11.96
C ASP A 256 1.32 10.93 12.55
N GLN A 257 1.92 10.18 13.47
CA GLN A 257 1.24 9.05 14.12
C GLN A 257 0.12 9.46 15.07
N ASN A 258 0.04 10.73 15.47
CA ASN A 258 -1.02 11.28 16.29
C ASN A 258 -2.11 11.96 15.45
N GLY A 259 -2.05 11.86 14.13
CA GLY A 259 -3.01 12.47 13.19
C GLY A 259 -2.78 13.97 12.93
N ILE A 260 -1.67 14.54 13.41
CA ILE A 260 -1.29 15.92 13.13
C ILE A 260 -0.92 16.02 11.66
N THR A 261 -1.62 16.89 10.94
CA THR A 261 -1.48 17.08 9.50
C THR A 261 -0.87 18.45 9.21
N SER A 262 0.36 18.51 8.66
CA SER A 262 1.14 19.75 8.49
C SER A 262 2.14 19.64 7.33
N GLN A 263 2.59 20.78 6.78
CA GLN A 263 3.75 20.81 5.86
C GLN A 263 5.10 20.82 6.57
N PHE A 264 5.09 21.13 7.87
CA PHE A 264 6.31 21.30 8.65
C PHE A 264 6.51 20.11 9.59
N PHE A 265 5.46 19.74 10.34
CA PHE A 265 5.53 18.60 11.24
C PHE A 265 5.39 17.29 10.45
N GLY A 266 6.28 16.32 10.70
CA GLY A 266 6.35 15.09 9.88
C GLY A 266 7.16 15.24 8.59
N ASN A 267 7.63 16.44 8.26
CA ASN A 267 8.42 16.68 7.05
C ASN A 267 9.85 16.13 7.20
N PRO A 268 10.28 15.17 6.34
CA PRO A 268 11.58 14.50 6.47
C PRO A 268 12.77 15.43 6.18
N SER A 269 12.54 16.59 5.56
CA SER A 269 13.59 17.61 5.40
C SER A 269 13.83 18.43 6.67
N MET A 270 12.90 18.41 7.62
CA MET A 270 12.92 19.25 8.82
C MET A 270 13.14 18.44 10.11
N GLY A 271 13.01 17.12 10.05
CA GLY A 271 13.15 16.25 11.21
C GLY A 271 12.96 14.78 10.87
N GLU A 272 12.99 13.94 11.90
CA GLU A 272 12.88 12.49 11.76
C GLU A 272 12.30 11.84 13.02
N GLY A 273 12.06 10.54 12.94
CA GLY A 273 11.75 9.70 14.08
C GLY A 273 10.27 9.54 14.41
N THR A 274 10.03 8.81 15.49
CA THR A 274 8.71 8.49 16.02
C THR A 274 8.82 8.41 17.55
N PRO A 275 8.30 9.41 18.30
CA PRO A 275 7.59 10.61 17.83
C PRO A 275 8.50 11.51 16.98
N PHE A 276 7.90 12.26 16.05
CA PHE A 276 8.63 13.14 15.15
C PHE A 276 9.37 14.23 15.94
N THR A 277 10.63 14.44 15.61
CA THR A 277 11.49 15.44 16.25
C THR A 277 12.14 16.31 15.19
N PHE A 278 11.99 17.62 15.32
CA PHE A 278 12.67 18.58 14.44
C PHE A 278 14.20 18.52 14.61
N ASN A 279 14.92 18.64 13.50
CA ASN A 279 16.37 18.85 13.52
C ASN A 279 16.71 20.16 14.26
N PRO A 280 17.93 20.31 14.82
CA PRO A 280 18.30 21.47 15.63
C PRO A 280 17.99 22.83 14.99
N GLU A 281 18.19 22.95 13.68
CA GLU A 281 17.93 24.20 12.93
C GLU A 281 16.44 24.55 12.80
N TYR A 282 15.54 23.57 12.88
CA TYR A 282 14.09 23.75 12.79
C TYR A 282 13.37 23.63 14.14
N GLN A 283 14.09 23.46 15.26
CA GLN A 283 13.46 23.26 16.58
C GLN A 283 12.48 24.37 16.97
N PHE A 284 12.70 25.59 16.49
CA PHE A 284 11.80 26.71 16.73
C PHE A 284 10.39 26.46 16.15
N LEU A 285 10.26 25.68 15.07
CA LEU A 285 8.96 25.34 14.47
C LEU A 285 8.07 24.57 15.45
N HIS A 286 8.67 23.79 16.36
CA HIS A 286 7.91 23.08 17.38
C HIS A 286 7.10 24.04 18.26
N ALA A 287 7.70 25.18 18.65
CA ALA A 287 7.04 26.21 19.45
C ALA A 287 5.97 26.97 18.67
N LEU A 288 6.18 27.15 17.36
CA LEU A 288 5.27 27.91 16.51
C LEU A 288 4.04 27.11 16.10
N ILE A 289 4.21 25.82 15.82
CA ILE A 289 3.19 24.96 15.19
C ILE A 289 2.48 24.08 16.22
N LEU A 290 3.16 23.68 17.29
CA LEU A 290 2.56 22.89 18.37
C LEU A 290 2.66 23.61 19.72
N PRO A 291 2.11 24.83 19.87
CA PRO A 291 2.24 25.60 21.11
C PRO A 291 1.64 24.88 22.32
N ALA A 292 0.59 24.08 22.12
CA ALA A 292 -0.06 23.30 23.18
C ALA A 292 0.79 22.13 23.72
N SER A 293 1.77 21.66 22.93
CA SER A 293 2.70 20.60 23.34
C SER A 293 3.84 21.11 24.24
N GLN A 294 3.98 22.44 24.34
CA GLN A 294 5.00 23.05 25.17
C GLN A 294 4.56 23.01 26.63
N SER A 295 5.19 22.17 27.43
CA SER A 295 5.12 22.30 28.87
C SER A 295 5.89 23.57 29.26
N CYS A 296 5.18 24.61 29.70
CA CYS A 296 5.80 25.74 30.36
C CYS A 296 6.39 25.27 31.70
N ASN A 297 7.61 24.72 31.67
CA ASN A 297 8.44 24.62 32.86
C ASN A 297 8.97 26.03 33.15
N LEU A 298 8.14 26.85 33.78
CA LEU A 298 8.58 28.06 34.48
C LEU A 298 9.36 27.61 35.73
N GLU A 299 10.58 27.13 35.54
CA GLU A 299 11.61 27.23 36.56
C GLU A 299 12.43 28.49 36.25
N LEU A 300 11.92 29.64 36.73
CA LEU A 300 12.67 30.87 36.90
C LEU A 300 12.55 31.31 38.36
#